data_AF-A0A380MYG3-F1
#
_entry.id   AF-A0A380MYG3-F1
#
_cell.length_a   1.000
_cell.length_b   1.000
_cell.length_c   1.000
_cell.angle_alpha   90.00
_cell.angle_beta   90.00
_cell.angle_gamma   90.00
#
_symmetry.space_group_name_H-M   'P 1'
#
loop_
_entity.id
_entity.type
_entity.pdbx_description
1 polymer ?
#
loop_
_entity_poly.entity_id
_entity_poly.type
_entity_poly.pdbx_seq_one_letter_code
_entity_poly.pdbx_strand_id
1 'polypeptide(L)'
;MFAKLGVDSGYDSIGDRPIADNLAALLNAMDSSDQLPKTILYTINPRDNALLATMCGNFQEEGIRGKVQFGSGWWFNDQKASMEEQLMTHAQMGILSVFVGMLTDSRSFLSFTRHEYFRRILCNMFGNWVTQGELPADEKLLGEIIRNICFYNAKQYFEN
;
A
#
# COMPACT_ATOMS: atom_id res chain seq x y z
N MET A 1 -16.31 -6.18 -27.31
CA MET A 1 -14.96 -6.79 -27.33
C MET A 1 -14.88 -8.08 -26.53
N PHE A 2 -15.53 -8.17 -25.36
CA PHE A 2 -15.59 -9.38 -24.53
C PHE A 2 -15.85 -10.69 -25.29
N ALA A 3 -16.91 -10.77 -26.11
CA ALA A 3 -17.24 -11.97 -26.89
C ALA A 3 -16.12 -12.43 -27.85
N LYS A 4 -15.19 -11.54 -28.19
CA LYS A 4 -14.11 -11.78 -29.16
C LYS A 4 -12.76 -12.03 -28.50
N LEU A 5 -12.47 -11.36 -27.38
CA LEU A 5 -11.16 -11.35 -26.72
C LEU A 5 -11.15 -11.94 -25.30
N GLY A 6 -12.31 -12.13 -24.67
CA GLY A 6 -12.42 -12.62 -23.29
C GLY A 6 -11.98 -11.58 -22.24
N VAL A 7 -11.68 -12.08 -21.04
CA VAL A 7 -11.22 -11.32 -19.87
C VAL A 7 -9.76 -10.86 -20.01
N ASP A 8 -9.30 -9.95 -19.15
CA ASP A 8 -7.91 -9.48 -19.07
C ASP A 8 -7.37 -8.90 -20.38
N SER A 9 -8.27 -8.32 -21.19
CA SER A 9 -7.98 -7.83 -22.56
C SER A 9 -7.96 -6.31 -22.67
N GLY A 10 -7.88 -5.60 -21.53
CA GLY A 10 -7.76 -4.13 -21.47
C GLY A 10 -9.08 -3.37 -21.56
N TYR A 11 -10.21 -4.03 -21.26
CA TYR A 11 -11.55 -3.44 -21.25
C TYR A 11 -12.16 -3.29 -19.85
N ASP A 12 -11.34 -3.42 -18.81
CA ASP A 12 -11.73 -3.23 -17.41
C ASP A 12 -11.42 -1.79 -16.97
N SER A 13 -12.16 -1.30 -15.96
CA SER A 13 -12.02 0.08 -15.45
C SER A 13 -12.29 0.16 -13.95
N ILE A 14 -12.13 1.36 -13.39
CA ILE A 14 -12.37 1.65 -11.97
C ILE A 14 -13.86 1.58 -11.65
N GLY A 15 -14.24 0.75 -10.69
CA GLY A 15 -15.58 0.70 -10.10
C GLY A 15 -15.73 1.62 -8.89
N ASP A 16 -16.97 1.88 -8.46
CA ASP A 16 -17.30 2.92 -7.49
C ASP A 16 -18.40 2.50 -6.48
N ARG A 17 -18.52 1.21 -6.19
CA ARG A 17 -19.44 0.73 -5.15
C ARG A 17 -18.93 1.11 -3.76
N PRO A 18 -19.77 1.59 -2.84
CA PRO A 18 -19.37 1.76 -1.43
C PRO A 18 -18.94 0.43 -0.83
N ILE A 19 -17.80 0.42 -0.14
CA ILE A 19 -17.19 -0.81 0.41
C ILE A 19 -17.07 -0.85 1.93
N ALA A 20 -17.24 0.27 2.63
CA ALA A 20 -16.93 0.40 4.06
C ALA A 20 -17.59 -0.69 4.93
N ASP A 21 -18.92 -0.78 4.89
CA ASP A 21 -19.69 -1.66 5.76
C ASP A 21 -19.38 -3.14 5.50
N ASN A 22 -19.32 -3.53 4.23
CA ASN A 22 -19.05 -4.91 3.84
C ASN A 22 -17.62 -5.32 4.18
N LEU A 23 -16.64 -4.42 3.98
CA LEU A 23 -15.25 -4.66 4.31
C LEU A 23 -15.06 -4.80 5.83
N ALA A 24 -15.64 -3.90 6.61
CA ALA A 24 -15.61 -3.97 8.08
C ALA A 24 -16.24 -5.27 8.59
N ALA A 25 -17.42 -5.63 8.10
CA ALA A 25 -18.12 -6.85 8.50
C ALA A 25 -17.30 -8.11 8.15
N LEU A 26 -16.66 -8.15 6.98
CA LEU A 26 -15.82 -9.27 6.55
C LEU A 26 -14.60 -9.42 7.46
N LEU A 27 -13.86 -8.34 7.70
CA LEU A 27 -12.67 -8.35 8.57
C LEU A 27 -13.06 -8.72 10.01
N ASN A 28 -14.11 -8.12 10.54
CA ASN A 28 -14.61 -8.39 11.89
C ASN A 28 -15.09 -9.84 12.07
N ALA A 29 -15.69 -10.45 11.05
CA ALA A 29 -16.11 -11.86 11.15
C ALA A 29 -14.93 -12.81 11.40
N MET A 30 -13.74 -12.50 10.86
CA MET A 30 -12.51 -13.26 11.11
C MET A 30 -11.83 -12.84 12.41
N ASP A 31 -11.81 -11.54 12.70
CA ASP A 31 -11.14 -10.98 13.87
C ASP A 31 -11.87 -11.35 15.18
N SER A 32 -13.20 -11.50 15.16
CA SER A 32 -14.02 -11.87 16.32
C SER A 32 -13.70 -13.25 16.93
N SER A 33 -12.96 -14.09 16.19
CA SER A 33 -12.45 -15.38 16.65
C SER A 33 -10.91 -15.44 16.67
N ASP A 34 -10.23 -14.28 16.67
CA ASP A 34 -8.77 -14.15 16.61
C ASP A 34 -8.13 -14.87 15.41
N GLN A 35 -8.87 -14.92 14.29
CA GLN A 35 -8.49 -15.67 13.08
C GLN A 35 -8.23 -14.79 11.86
N LEU A 36 -8.26 -13.46 12.02
CA LEU A 36 -7.87 -12.55 10.94
C LEU A 36 -6.35 -12.70 10.67
N PRO A 37 -5.92 -13.08 9.46
CA PRO A 37 -4.50 -13.21 9.15
C PRO A 37 -3.85 -11.84 8.90
N LYS A 38 -2.52 -11.86 8.73
CA LYS A 38 -1.80 -10.78 8.03
C LYS A 38 -2.53 -10.46 6.72
N THR A 39 -3.00 -9.22 6.57
CA THR A 39 -3.91 -8.81 5.49
C THR A 39 -3.38 -7.55 4.81
N ILE A 40 -3.41 -7.50 3.47
CA ILE A 40 -3.10 -6.28 2.71
C ILE A 40 -4.34 -5.87 1.91
N LEU A 41 -4.80 -4.65 2.14
CA LEU A 41 -5.96 -4.07 1.46
C LEU A 41 -5.51 -3.17 0.32
N TYR A 42 -6.07 -3.37 -0.87
CA TYR A 42 -5.86 -2.53 -2.06
C TYR A 42 -7.20 -1.99 -2.54
N THR A 43 -7.20 -0.77 -3.07
CA THR A 43 -8.37 -0.18 -3.75
C THR A 43 -8.02 0.14 -5.20
N ILE A 44 -8.99 -0.12 -6.09
CA ILE A 44 -8.91 0.32 -7.50
C ILE A 44 -9.36 1.78 -7.65
N ASN A 45 -10.17 2.29 -6.70
CA ASN A 45 -10.70 3.64 -6.72
C ASN A 45 -10.00 4.50 -5.66
N PRO A 46 -9.22 5.52 -6.05
CA PRO A 46 -8.42 6.31 -5.11
C PRO A 46 -9.27 7.10 -4.11
N ARG A 47 -10.57 7.32 -4.38
CA ARG A 47 -11.49 7.92 -3.39
C ARG A 47 -11.54 7.14 -2.06
N ASP A 48 -11.25 5.84 -2.12
CA ASP A 48 -11.31 4.93 -0.98
C ASP A 48 -9.94 4.79 -0.28
N ASN A 49 -8.91 5.56 -0.67
CA ASN A 49 -7.58 5.53 -0.03
C ASN A 49 -7.67 5.77 1.49
N ALA A 50 -8.33 6.87 1.89
CA ALA A 50 -8.51 7.20 3.31
C ALA A 50 -9.35 6.17 4.05
N LEU A 51 -10.36 5.61 3.38
CA LEU A 51 -11.19 4.54 3.92
C LEU A 51 -10.35 3.30 4.23
N LEU A 52 -9.54 2.82 3.29
CA LEU A 52 -8.68 1.65 3.52
C LEU A 52 -7.61 1.92 4.57
N ALA A 53 -6.95 3.08 4.53
CA ALA A 53 -5.90 3.42 5.49
C ALA A 53 -6.44 3.41 6.93
N THR A 54 -7.61 4.00 7.17
CA THR A 54 -8.26 4.00 8.48
C THR A 54 -8.85 2.63 8.84
N MET A 55 -9.37 1.88 7.87
CA MET A 55 -9.87 0.51 8.10
C MET A 55 -8.77 -0.41 8.62
N CYS A 56 -7.54 -0.28 8.13
CA CYS A 56 -6.39 -1.04 8.64
C CYS A 56 -6.16 -0.82 10.13
N GLY A 57 -6.43 0.38 10.65
CA GLY A 57 -6.25 0.72 12.06
C GLY A 57 -7.18 -0.02 13.00
N ASN A 58 -8.35 -0.47 12.52
CA ASN A 58 -9.34 -1.17 13.34
C ASN A 58 -8.91 -2.59 13.73
N PHE A 59 -7.94 -3.18 13.02
CA PHE A 59 -7.64 -4.62 13.06
C PHE A 59 -6.15 -4.92 13.25
N GLN A 60 -5.41 -4.05 13.94
CA GLN A 60 -4.02 -4.30 14.31
C GLN A 60 -3.93 -5.25 15.51
N GLU A 61 -2.81 -5.96 15.63
CA GLU A 61 -2.55 -6.90 16.73
C GLU A 61 -1.18 -6.63 17.36
N GLU A 62 -1.09 -6.79 18.68
CA GLU A 62 0.17 -6.70 19.40
C GLU A 62 1.17 -7.78 18.92
N GLY A 63 2.45 -7.43 18.85
CA GLY A 63 3.50 -8.37 18.43
C GLY A 63 3.66 -8.53 16.91
N ILE A 64 2.71 -8.08 16.10
CA ILE A 64 2.80 -8.09 14.63
C ILE A 64 2.95 -6.66 14.10
N ARG A 65 4.09 -6.37 13.48
CA ARG A 65 4.38 -5.04 12.92
C ARG A 65 3.50 -4.76 11.70
N GLY A 66 2.40 -4.04 11.90
CA GLY A 66 1.44 -3.68 10.86
C GLY A 66 0.74 -4.91 10.29
N LYS A 67 -0.01 -5.63 11.13
CA LYS A 67 -0.76 -6.85 10.75
C LYS A 67 -1.69 -6.63 9.55
N VAL A 68 -2.36 -5.46 9.51
CA VAL A 68 -3.20 -5.07 8.38
C VAL A 68 -2.56 -3.88 7.67
N GLN A 69 -2.25 -4.05 6.39
CA GLN A 69 -1.51 -3.10 5.58
C GLN A 69 -2.43 -2.44 4.56
N PHE A 70 -2.25 -1.14 4.35
CA PHE A 70 -2.79 -0.47 3.18
C PHE A 70 -1.75 -0.54 2.06
N GLY A 71 -2.07 -1.28 1.00
CA GLY A 71 -1.16 -1.59 -0.09
C GLY A 71 -0.80 -0.40 -0.97
N SER A 72 0.26 -0.56 -1.77
CA SER A 72 0.69 0.44 -2.77
C SER A 72 -0.42 0.76 -3.78
N GLY A 73 -0.28 1.88 -4.50
CA GLY A 73 -1.19 2.25 -5.59
C GLY A 73 -1.34 1.09 -6.59
N TRP A 74 -2.56 0.58 -6.75
CA TRP A 74 -2.82 -0.62 -7.56
C TRP A 74 -3.33 -0.29 -8.97
N TRP A 75 -2.79 -1.01 -9.96
CA TRP A 75 -3.22 -1.00 -11.36
C TRP A 75 -3.21 0.41 -11.97
N PHE A 76 -4.37 1.03 -12.19
CA PHE A 76 -4.47 2.39 -12.73
C PHE A 76 -3.82 3.44 -11.82
N ASN A 77 -3.67 3.10 -10.54
CA ASN A 77 -3.08 3.93 -9.51
C ASN A 77 -1.56 3.69 -9.35
N ASP A 78 -0.96 2.74 -10.09
CA ASP A 78 0.50 2.51 -10.11
C ASP A 78 1.20 3.49 -11.07
N GLN A 79 1.12 4.77 -10.71
CA GLN A 79 1.79 5.89 -11.38
C GLN A 79 2.04 7.02 -10.36
N LYS A 80 2.90 7.98 -10.70
CA LYS A 80 3.43 8.96 -9.74
C LYS A 80 2.36 9.66 -8.89
N ALA A 81 1.35 10.26 -9.50
CA ALA A 81 0.38 11.08 -8.78
C ALA A 81 -0.41 10.25 -7.76
N SER A 82 -0.85 9.05 -8.14
CA SER A 82 -1.61 8.19 -7.24
C SER A 82 -0.74 7.44 -6.23
N MET A 83 0.53 7.15 -6.54
CA MET A 83 1.49 6.67 -5.55
C MET A 83 1.78 7.75 -4.51
N GLU A 84 1.99 9.01 -4.91
CA GLU A 84 2.17 10.13 -3.98
C GLU A 84 0.93 10.30 -3.07
N GLU A 85 -0.27 10.21 -3.64
CA GLU A 85 -1.53 10.27 -2.88
C GLU A 85 -1.69 9.10 -1.89
N GLN A 86 -1.41 7.87 -2.34
CA GLN A 86 -1.48 6.68 -1.51
C GLN A 86 -0.47 6.73 -0.36
N LEU A 87 0.79 7.07 -0.65
CA LEU A 87 1.85 7.20 0.35
C LEU A 87 1.54 8.32 1.35
N MET A 88 1.04 9.47 0.89
CA MET A 88 0.63 10.57 1.77
C MET A 88 -0.51 10.15 2.69
N THR A 89 -1.53 9.48 2.15
CA THR A 89 -2.66 8.96 2.95
C THR A 89 -2.16 7.97 4.01
N HIS A 90 -1.28 7.04 3.62
CA HIS A 90 -0.71 6.08 4.54
C HIS A 90 0.17 6.74 5.62
N ALA A 91 0.90 7.80 5.28
CA ALA A 91 1.70 8.58 6.23
C ALA A 91 0.83 9.32 7.26
N GLN A 92 -0.34 9.83 6.84
CA GLN A 92 -1.23 10.60 7.70
C GLN A 92 -2.12 9.72 8.61
N MET A 93 -2.54 8.55 8.10
CA MET A 93 -3.57 7.72 8.75
C MET A 93 -3.03 6.36 9.25
N GLY A 94 -1.77 6.05 8.96
CA GLY A 94 -1.11 4.81 9.36
C GLY A 94 0.32 5.06 9.86
N ILE A 95 1.19 4.07 9.69
CA ILE A 95 2.60 4.15 10.09
C ILE A 95 3.46 3.81 8.87
N LEU A 96 3.87 4.82 8.11
CA LEU A 96 4.61 4.61 6.85
C LEU A 96 5.91 3.80 7.02
N SER A 97 6.55 3.86 8.19
CA SER A 97 7.79 3.11 8.44
C SER A 97 7.63 1.58 8.46
N VAL A 98 6.39 1.07 8.65
CA VAL A 98 6.09 -0.37 8.59
C VAL A 98 5.46 -0.81 7.27
N PHE A 99 5.33 0.10 6.30
CA PHE A 99 4.75 -0.20 5.00
C PHE A 99 5.55 -1.30 4.28
N VAL A 100 4.85 -2.34 3.81
CA VAL A 100 5.45 -3.48 3.11
C VAL A 100 6.00 -3.13 1.72
N GLY A 101 5.63 -1.98 1.16
CA GLY A 101 6.26 -1.44 -0.03
C GLY A 101 5.61 -1.90 -1.34
N MET A 102 6.45 -1.96 -2.37
CA MET A 102 6.03 -2.07 -3.77
C MET A 102 5.96 -3.52 -4.26
N LEU A 103 5.04 -3.78 -5.19
CA LEU A 103 4.94 -4.98 -6.02
C LEU A 103 4.68 -4.57 -7.48
N THR A 104 5.05 -5.39 -8.45
CA THR A 104 4.88 -5.03 -9.87
C THR A 104 3.48 -5.30 -10.41
N ASP A 105 2.76 -6.25 -9.83
CA ASP A 105 1.47 -6.78 -10.30
C ASP A 105 1.41 -6.96 -11.84
N SER A 106 2.47 -7.57 -12.38
CA SER A 106 2.72 -7.57 -13.81
C SER A 106 3.12 -8.93 -14.33
N ARG A 107 2.62 -9.25 -15.52
CA ARG A 107 3.00 -10.42 -16.33
C ARG A 107 4.27 -10.23 -17.17
N SER A 108 4.89 -9.05 -17.12
CA SER A 108 6.09 -8.72 -17.90
C SER A 108 7.36 -8.81 -17.05
N PHE A 109 8.37 -9.53 -17.55
CA PHE A 109 9.71 -9.58 -16.94
C PHE A 109 10.42 -8.22 -16.90
N LEU A 110 10.02 -7.26 -17.73
CA LEU A 110 10.59 -5.92 -17.75
C LEU A 110 10.00 -4.98 -16.70
N SER A 111 9.05 -5.45 -15.90
CA SER A 111 8.31 -4.61 -14.95
C SER A 111 9.08 -4.24 -13.68
N PHE A 112 10.27 -4.79 -13.44
CA PHE A 112 11.06 -4.46 -12.25
C PHE A 112 11.48 -2.97 -12.18
N THR A 113 11.47 -2.25 -13.30
CA THR A 113 11.65 -0.78 -13.30
C THR A 113 10.51 -0.05 -12.59
N ARG A 114 9.34 -0.67 -12.36
CA ARG A 114 8.29 -0.12 -11.47
C ARG A 114 8.79 0.03 -10.04
N HIS A 115 9.65 -0.88 -9.56
CA HIS A 115 10.28 -0.70 -8.24
C HIS A 115 11.26 0.48 -8.22
N GLU A 116 12.02 0.71 -9.30
CA GLU A 116 12.87 1.90 -9.40
C GLU A 116 12.02 3.18 -9.35
N TYR A 117 10.93 3.20 -10.12
CA TYR A 117 10.00 4.32 -10.17
C TYR A 117 9.40 4.63 -8.79
N PHE A 118 8.87 3.62 -8.10
CA PHE A 118 8.39 3.73 -6.72
C PHE A 118 9.48 4.26 -5.76
N ARG A 119 10.69 3.69 -5.80
CA ARG A 119 11.80 4.10 -4.92
C ARG A 119 12.17 5.56 -5.11
N ARG A 120 12.20 6.05 -6.35
CA ARG A 120 12.48 7.46 -6.66
C ARG A 120 11.40 8.38 -6.09
N ILE A 121 10.12 8.00 -6.22
CA ILE A 121 8.99 8.76 -5.66
C ILE A 121 9.11 8.81 -4.12
N LEU A 122 9.29 7.66 -3.48
CA LEU A 122 9.45 7.55 -2.03
C LEU A 122 10.62 8.40 -1.51
N CYS A 123 11.82 8.25 -2.10
CA CYS A 123 13.00 9.01 -1.69
C CYS A 123 12.83 10.51 -1.90
N ASN A 124 12.18 10.93 -3.00
CA ASN A 124 11.90 12.33 -3.27
C ASN A 124 10.90 12.91 -2.25
N MET A 125 9.87 12.15 -1.89
CA MET A 125 8.88 12.54 -0.89
C MET A 125 9.53 12.76 0.49
N PHE A 126 10.34 11.81 0.95
CA PHE A 126 11.11 11.96 2.20
C PHE A 126 12.12 13.11 2.14
N GLY A 127 12.85 13.26 1.03
CA GLY A 127 13.82 14.36 0.85
C GLY A 127 13.17 15.74 0.88
N ASN A 128 11.97 15.87 0.33
CA ASN A 128 11.19 17.11 0.39
C ASN A 128 10.76 17.43 1.83
N TRP A 129 10.24 16.45 2.57
CA TRP A 129 9.87 16.63 3.98
C TRP A 129 11.06 17.05 4.85
N VAL A 130 12.25 16.49 4.60
CA VAL A 130 13.48 16.94 5.28
C VAL A 130 13.83 18.39 4.92
N THR A 131 13.79 18.73 3.62
CA THR A 131 14.11 20.08 3.15
C THR A 131 13.14 21.14 3.69
N GLN A 132 11.88 20.75 3.93
CA GLN A 132 10.84 21.60 4.50
C GLN A 132 10.87 21.65 6.04
N GLY A 133 11.73 20.87 6.70
CA GLY A 133 11.81 20.79 8.16
C GLY A 133 10.67 19.99 8.81
N GLU A 134 9.93 19.20 8.03
CA GLU A 134 8.86 18.33 8.52
C GLU A 134 9.40 17.01 9.08
N LEU A 135 10.57 16.57 8.60
CA LEU A 135 11.32 15.42 9.13
C LEU A 135 12.75 15.83 9.54
N PRO A 136 13.35 15.18 10.55
CA PRO A 136 14.74 15.42 10.90
C PRO A 136 15.67 14.98 9.78
N ALA A 137 16.73 15.75 9.54
CA ALA A 137 17.81 15.39 8.62
C ALA A 137 18.75 14.31 9.21
N ASP A 138 18.19 13.20 9.68
CA ASP A 138 18.92 12.05 10.21
C ASP A 138 19.00 10.96 9.14
N GLU A 139 20.11 10.93 8.40
CA GLU A 139 20.34 9.96 7.31
C GLU A 139 20.32 8.52 7.79
N LYS A 140 20.75 8.23 9.03
CA LYS A 140 20.77 6.87 9.57
C LYS A 140 19.35 6.38 9.80
N LEU A 141 18.51 7.19 10.46
CA LEU A 141 17.11 6.88 10.71
C LEU A 141 16.32 6.74 9.40
N LEU A 142 16.41 7.75 8.53
CA LEU A 142 15.63 7.77 7.29
C LEU A 142 16.11 6.71 6.29
N GLY A 143 17.42 6.46 6.22
CA GLY A 143 17.99 5.40 5.41
C GLY A 143 17.59 3.99 5.89
N GLU A 144 17.35 3.80 7.20
CA GLU A 144 16.76 2.56 7.70
C GLU A 144 15.30 2.41 7.27
N ILE A 145 14.47 3.45 7.45
CA ILE A 145 13.06 3.44 7.03
C ILE A 145 12.93 3.14 5.54
N ILE A 146 13.71 3.81 4.68
CA ILE A 146 13.68 3.61 3.23
C ILE A 146 14.08 2.18 2.87
N ARG A 147 15.16 1.64 3.45
CA ARG A 147 15.57 0.24 3.22
C ARG A 147 14.51 -0.76 3.66
N ASN A 148 13.83 -0.47 4.77
CA ASN A 148 12.76 -1.30 5.27
C ASN A 148 11.58 -1.33 4.31
N ILE A 149 11.08 -0.18 3.86
CA ILE A 149 10.00 -0.10 2.87
C ILE A 149 10.42 -0.73 1.52
N CYS A 150 11.69 -0.62 1.14
CA CYS A 150 12.16 -1.15 -0.14
C CYS A 150 12.33 -2.67 -0.17
N PHE A 151 12.43 -3.33 1.00
CA PHE A 151 12.70 -4.76 1.06
C PHE A 151 12.38 -5.41 2.42
N TYR A 152 12.96 -4.93 3.53
CA TYR A 152 12.97 -5.70 4.78
C TYR A 152 11.59 -5.84 5.44
N ASN A 153 10.71 -4.84 5.29
CA ASN A 153 9.33 -4.94 5.78
C ASN A 153 8.59 -6.07 5.08
N ALA A 154 8.63 -6.13 3.75
CA ALA A 154 8.03 -7.23 2.99
C ALA A 154 8.64 -8.57 3.39
N LYS A 155 9.98 -8.66 3.45
CA LYS A 155 10.67 -9.89 3.84
C LYS A 155 10.16 -10.41 5.19
N GLN A 156 10.14 -9.57 6.22
CA GLN A 156 9.67 -9.95 7.55
C GLN A 156 8.15 -10.25 7.56
N TYR A 157 7.36 -9.46 6.84
CA TYR A 157 5.91 -9.61 6.81
C TYR A 157 5.46 -10.92 6.16
N PHE A 158 6.23 -11.45 5.19
CA PHE A 158 5.93 -12.72 4.52
C PHE A 158 6.70 -13.92 5.10
N GLU A 159 7.59 -13.71 6.08
CA GLU A 159 8.16 -14.80 6.87
C GLU A 159 7.08 -15.39 7.82
N ASN A 160 7.15 -16.71 8.02
CA ASN A 160 6.23 -17.47 8.89
C ASN A 160 6.74 -17.49 10.33
#